data_AF-A0A1R3RT56-F1
#
_entry.id   AF-A0A1R3RT56-F1
#
_cell.length_a   1.000
_cell.length_b   1.000
_cell.length_c   1.000
_cell.angle_alpha   90.00
_cell.angle_beta   90.00
_cell.angle_gamma   90.00
#
_symmetry.space_group_name_H-M   'P 1'
#
loop_
_entity.id
_entity.type
_entity.pdbx_description
1 polymer ?
#
loop_
_entity_poly.entity_id
_entity_poly.type
_entity_poly.pdbx_seq_one_letter_code
_entity_poly.pdbx_strand_id
1 'polypeptide(L)'
;MAIDLEPKTFRDLVCKHTDFLVNPLQWTSRHLDLVGSRFEDVTLIPADGDLTTSTSSDTHRQAPNDAETLARHIFPDIKRRSLIKILVGRDRMFAKYSKGTSLWFQGRRVHRPRYLVFHPRKESFGHDDSTSPSFVGYVHYTNVVGDRRRQFEPCLGPRGIDNEPGWQLCLKRVAQTTPKDWTDDPYFMCHLLALAQYQEDKLALSEPTTYTSRLLVTHAHEQEYIFLYEADISTELLDGLWNPKDATSPMKWPTIRREKIPYEPYNTFSSRLVAELIAPRHSPSHSPITSSSSPSSVIRHGRKRLYREERRGKSKIRRLSK
;
A
#
# COMPACT_ATOMS: atom_id res chain seq x y z
N MET A 1 30.16 1.60 -18.77
CA MET A 1 30.22 0.13 -18.66
C MET A 1 28.84 -0.36 -18.29
N ALA A 2 28.10 -0.88 -19.27
CA ALA A 2 26.79 -1.47 -19.04
C ALA A 2 27.02 -2.85 -18.42
N ILE A 3 26.56 -3.06 -17.19
CA ILE A 3 26.50 -4.40 -16.61
C ILE A 3 25.26 -5.03 -17.21
N ASP A 4 25.49 -5.92 -18.17
CA ASP A 4 24.48 -6.80 -18.72
C ASP A 4 24.07 -7.80 -17.62
N LEU A 5 23.11 -7.39 -16.80
CA LEU A 5 22.50 -8.27 -15.80
C LEU A 5 21.43 -9.06 -16.54
N GLU A 6 21.76 -10.29 -16.93
CA GLU A 6 20.71 -11.26 -17.23
C GLU A 6 19.64 -11.21 -16.13
N PRO A 7 18.35 -11.25 -16.48
CA PRO A 7 17.28 -11.08 -15.51
C PRO A 7 17.33 -12.26 -14.53
N LYS A 8 17.84 -12.00 -13.32
CA LYS A 8 18.01 -13.01 -12.28
C LYS A 8 16.63 -13.54 -11.89
N THR A 9 16.50 -14.85 -11.84
CA THR A 9 15.26 -15.49 -11.38
C THR A 9 14.97 -15.07 -9.94
N PHE A 10 13.71 -15.06 -9.52
CA PHE A 10 13.41 -14.73 -8.12
C PHE A 10 14.01 -15.75 -7.16
N ARG A 11 14.07 -17.01 -7.57
CA ARG A 11 14.82 -18.05 -6.86
C ARG A 11 16.29 -17.67 -6.68
N ASP A 12 16.97 -17.21 -7.74
CA ASP A 12 18.36 -16.74 -7.65
C ASP A 12 18.50 -15.55 -6.70
N LEU A 13 17.56 -14.61 -6.73
CA LEU A 13 17.55 -13.46 -5.82
C LEU A 13 17.46 -13.93 -4.36
N VAL A 14 16.49 -14.79 -4.04
CA VAL A 14 16.27 -15.34 -2.70
C VAL A 14 17.47 -16.16 -2.22
N CYS A 15 18.12 -16.92 -3.11
CA CYS A 15 19.28 -17.75 -2.77
C CYS A 15 20.58 -16.95 -2.63
N LYS A 16 20.81 -15.94 -3.48
CA LYS A 16 22.09 -15.20 -3.56
C LYS A 16 22.10 -13.93 -2.70
N HIS A 17 20.93 -13.38 -2.38
CA HIS A 17 20.79 -12.13 -1.63
C HIS A 17 19.91 -12.35 -0.40
N THR A 18 20.43 -13.07 0.61
CA THR A 18 19.72 -13.26 1.89
C THR A 18 19.37 -11.95 2.59
N ASP A 19 20.14 -10.90 2.33
CA ASP A 19 19.90 -9.54 2.81
C ASP A 19 18.57 -8.96 2.29
N PHE A 20 18.02 -9.51 1.20
CA PHE A 20 16.70 -9.15 0.68
C PHE A 20 15.55 -9.64 1.60
N LEU A 21 15.78 -10.71 2.36
CA LEU A 21 14.79 -11.34 3.23
C LEU A 21 14.75 -10.73 4.65
N VAL A 22 15.06 -9.45 4.77
CA VAL A 22 14.88 -8.71 6.02
C VAL A 22 13.42 -8.33 6.23
N ASN A 23 13.09 -7.88 7.44
CA ASN A 23 11.76 -7.37 7.73
C ASN A 23 11.43 -6.18 6.80
N PRO A 24 10.22 -6.08 6.20
CA PRO A 24 9.87 -5.00 5.28
C PRO A 24 10.04 -3.58 5.83
N LEU A 25 9.99 -3.36 7.14
CA LEU A 25 10.28 -2.06 7.76
C LEU A 25 11.73 -1.60 7.52
N GLN A 26 12.62 -2.54 7.19
CA GLN A 26 14.04 -2.30 6.91
C GLN A 26 14.32 -2.16 5.41
N TRP A 27 13.31 -2.27 4.55
CA TRP A 27 13.50 -2.07 3.12
C TRP A 27 13.95 -0.64 2.83
N THR A 28 14.95 -0.55 1.94
CA THR A 28 15.58 0.66 1.42
C THR A 28 15.47 0.67 -0.10
N SER A 29 15.80 1.77 -0.77
CA SER A 29 15.74 1.87 -2.24
C SER A 29 16.48 0.72 -2.93
N ARG A 30 17.64 0.31 -2.36
CA ARG A 30 18.42 -0.85 -2.81
C ARG A 30 17.57 -2.13 -2.92
N HIS A 31 16.59 -2.33 -2.05
CA HIS A 31 15.72 -3.51 -2.11
C HIS A 31 14.78 -3.45 -3.32
N LEU A 32 14.29 -2.27 -3.69
CA LEU A 32 13.50 -2.09 -4.90
C LEU A 32 14.36 -2.23 -6.16
N ASP A 33 15.58 -1.67 -6.14
CA ASP A 33 16.54 -1.75 -7.25
C ASP A 33 16.90 -3.22 -7.56
N LEU A 34 17.09 -4.05 -6.52
CA LEU A 34 17.38 -5.48 -6.66
C LEU A 34 16.30 -6.27 -7.39
N VAL A 35 15.05 -5.80 -7.33
CA VAL A 35 13.90 -6.43 -8.00
C VAL A 35 13.43 -5.69 -9.24
N GLY A 36 14.08 -4.58 -9.61
CA GLY A 36 13.70 -3.74 -10.74
C GLY A 36 12.40 -2.94 -10.52
N SER A 37 11.96 -2.80 -9.27
CA SER A 37 10.82 -1.97 -8.90
C SER A 37 11.25 -0.51 -8.74
N ARG A 38 10.36 0.44 -9.08
CA ARG A 38 10.61 1.88 -8.91
C ARG A 38 9.32 2.65 -8.68
N PHE A 39 9.45 3.89 -8.20
CA PHE A 39 8.36 4.86 -8.16
C PHE A 39 8.33 5.67 -9.47
N GLU A 40 7.14 5.95 -9.97
CA GLU A 40 6.90 6.83 -11.11
C GLU A 40 5.85 7.88 -10.73
N ASP A 41 6.20 9.16 -10.87
CA ASP A 41 5.24 10.24 -10.69
C ASP A 41 4.32 10.33 -11.91
N VAL A 42 3.01 10.28 -11.66
CA VAL A 42 2.02 10.55 -12.69
C VAL A 42 1.69 12.04 -12.63
N THR A 43 2.13 12.79 -13.64
CA THR A 43 1.76 14.19 -13.79
C THR A 43 0.29 14.29 -14.16
N LEU A 44 -0.53 14.77 -13.22
CA LEU A 44 -1.90 15.20 -13.53
C LEU A 44 -1.79 16.46 -14.39
N ILE A 45 -2.19 16.38 -15.66
CA ILE A 45 -2.46 17.57 -16.46
C ILE A 45 -3.70 18.21 -15.80
N PRO A 46 -3.62 19.46 -15.31
CA PRO A 46 -4.79 20.13 -14.75
C PRO A 46 -5.87 20.15 -15.82
N ALA A 47 -7.05 19.58 -15.53
CA ALA A 47 -8.22 19.84 -16.32
C ALA A 47 -8.54 21.32 -16.13
N ASP A 48 -8.24 22.12 -17.15
CA ASP A 48 -8.55 23.54 -17.21
C ASP A 48 -10.07 23.69 -17.07
N GLY A 49 -10.48 24.17 -15.90
CA GLY A 49 -11.86 24.22 -15.47
C GLY A 49 -12.09 25.54 -14.77
N ASP A 50 -12.32 26.58 -15.58
CA ASP A 50 -12.85 27.86 -15.17
C ASP A 50 -14.12 27.63 -14.32
N LEU A 51 -14.01 27.80 -13.01
CA LEU A 51 -15.16 27.92 -12.12
C LEU A 51 -15.12 29.27 -11.43
N THR A 52 -15.84 30.21 -12.02
CA THR A 52 -16.29 31.45 -11.39
C THR A 52 -17.02 31.11 -10.10
N THR A 53 -16.33 31.30 -8.97
CA THR A 53 -16.92 31.13 -7.63
C THR A 53 -17.37 32.50 -7.15
N SER A 54 -18.68 32.74 -7.20
CA SER A 54 -19.32 33.88 -6.53
C SER A 54 -19.19 33.71 -5.02
N THR A 55 -18.38 34.56 -4.40
CA THR A 55 -18.14 34.61 -2.96
C THR A 55 -19.32 35.30 -2.26
N SER A 56 -20.15 34.55 -1.55
CA SER A 56 -21.00 35.09 -0.49
C SER A 56 -20.27 34.94 0.85
N SER A 57 -19.77 36.05 1.37
CA SER A 57 -19.15 36.15 2.68
C SER A 57 -20.20 36.04 3.78
N ASP A 58 -20.32 34.88 4.41
CA ASP A 58 -21.03 34.74 5.68
C ASP A 58 -20.06 34.25 6.76
N THR A 59 -19.84 35.14 7.73
CA THR A 59 -18.84 34.99 8.79
C THR A 59 -19.45 34.24 9.97
N HIS A 60 -19.81 32.97 9.76
CA HIS A 60 -20.03 32.03 10.85
C HIS A 60 -18.85 31.05 10.85
N ARG A 61 -18.19 30.86 12.01
CA ARG A 61 -17.15 29.84 12.19
C ARG A 61 -17.75 28.45 11.98
N GLN A 62 -17.90 28.05 10.72
CA GLN A 62 -18.34 26.73 10.32
C GLN A 62 -17.28 25.76 10.79
N ALA A 63 -17.69 24.67 11.44
CA ALA A 63 -16.75 23.63 11.84
C ALA A 63 -15.94 23.19 10.61
N PRO A 64 -14.61 23.02 10.73
CA PRO A 64 -13.77 22.71 9.58
C PRO A 64 -14.31 21.47 8.87
N ASN A 65 -14.43 21.55 7.54
CA ASN A 65 -14.83 20.42 6.71
C ASN A 65 -13.89 19.24 7.00
N ASP A 66 -14.39 18.00 6.93
CA ASP A 66 -13.56 16.80 7.15
C ASP A 66 -12.33 16.80 6.21
N ALA A 67 -12.43 17.36 5.01
CA ALA A 67 -11.29 17.52 4.09
C ALA A 67 -10.22 18.50 4.62
N GLU A 68 -10.63 19.64 5.17
CA GLU A 68 -9.71 20.60 5.80
C GLU A 68 -9.06 19.99 7.05
N THR A 69 -9.85 19.28 7.85
CA THR A 69 -9.36 18.55 9.03
C THR A 69 -8.34 17.47 8.62
N LEU A 70 -8.59 16.75 7.52
CA LEU A 70 -7.68 15.75 6.97
C LEU A 70 -6.35 16.39 6.51
N ALA A 71 -6.40 17.56 5.89
CA ALA A 71 -5.23 18.28 5.40
C ALA A 71 -4.35 18.80 6.55
N ARG A 72 -4.96 19.57 7.47
CA ARG A 72 -4.24 20.43 8.42
C ARG A 72 -3.80 19.73 9.71
N HIS A 73 -4.44 18.62 10.07
CA HIS A 73 -4.25 18.06 11.41
C HIS A 73 -3.03 17.13 11.50
N ILE A 74 -2.11 17.37 12.44
CA ILE A 74 -0.86 16.59 12.56
C ILE A 74 -1.06 15.16 13.09
N PHE A 75 -2.17 14.92 13.79
CA PHE A 75 -2.40 13.65 14.51
C PHE A 75 -3.01 12.56 13.61
N PRO A 76 -2.38 11.36 13.54
CA PRO A 76 -2.82 10.27 12.67
C PRO A 76 -4.25 9.81 12.90
N ASP A 77 -4.69 9.75 14.16
CA ASP A 77 -6.03 9.30 14.52
C ASP A 77 -7.13 10.28 14.07
N ILE A 78 -6.79 11.56 13.89
CA ILE A 78 -7.74 12.57 13.41
C ILE A 78 -7.80 12.54 11.88
N LYS A 79 -6.66 12.53 11.19
CA LYS A 79 -6.60 12.31 9.72
C LYS A 79 -7.36 11.03 9.32
N ARG A 80 -7.12 9.91 10.02
CA ARG A 80 -7.82 8.64 9.80
C ARG A 80 -9.33 8.78 9.92
N ARG A 81 -9.83 9.44 10.98
CA ARG A 81 -11.27 9.62 11.21
C ARG A 81 -11.91 10.49 10.13
N SER A 82 -11.26 11.59 9.76
CA SER A 82 -11.72 12.45 8.68
C SER A 82 -11.81 11.72 7.35
N LEU A 83 -10.78 10.96 6.97
CA LEU A 83 -10.79 10.17 5.73
C LEU A 83 -11.90 9.10 5.73
N ILE A 84 -12.14 8.43 6.87
CA ILE A 84 -13.25 7.47 7.00
C ILE A 84 -14.59 8.15 6.73
N LYS A 85 -14.85 9.34 7.28
CA LYS A 85 -16.12 10.06 7.06
C LYS A 85 -16.30 10.51 5.61
N ILE A 86 -15.21 10.84 4.92
CA ILE A 86 -15.21 11.21 3.51
C ILE A 86 -15.58 9.99 2.64
N LEU A 87 -14.98 8.83 2.92
CA LEU A 87 -15.01 7.67 2.03
C LEU A 87 -16.05 6.60 2.38
N VAL A 88 -16.49 6.52 3.64
CA VAL A 88 -17.33 5.42 4.16
C VAL A 88 -18.67 5.93 4.67
N GLY A 89 -19.76 5.32 4.23
CA GLY A 89 -21.12 5.71 4.63
C GLY A 89 -22.20 5.15 3.72
N ARG A 90 -23.48 5.41 4.05
CA ARG A 90 -24.65 4.87 3.30
C ARG A 90 -24.65 5.26 1.82
N ASP A 91 -24.19 6.46 1.50
CA ASP A 91 -24.18 7.00 0.13
C ASP A 91 -22.76 7.36 -0.33
N ARG A 92 -21.75 6.71 0.24
CA ARG A 92 -20.33 6.89 -0.09
C ARG A 92 -19.79 5.68 -0.85
N MET A 93 -18.63 5.89 -1.49
CA MET A 93 -17.93 4.92 -2.33
C MET A 93 -17.71 3.55 -1.63
N PHE A 94 -17.36 3.55 -0.35
CA PHE A 94 -17.08 2.33 0.40
C PHE A 94 -18.16 2.03 1.44
N ALA A 95 -18.52 0.75 1.55
CA ALA A 95 -19.54 0.29 2.49
C ALA A 95 -19.01 0.25 3.93
N LYS A 96 -17.75 -0.13 4.08
CA LYS A 96 -17.10 -0.34 5.37
C LYS A 96 -15.58 -0.25 5.25
N TYR A 97 -14.89 -0.28 6.39
CA TYR A 97 -13.45 -0.43 6.46
C TYR A 97 -13.07 -1.56 7.43
N SER A 98 -11.86 -2.09 7.30
CA SER A 98 -11.27 -3.05 8.23
C SER A 98 -9.80 -2.73 8.48
N LYS A 99 -9.19 -3.43 9.44
CA LYS A 99 -7.73 -3.48 9.54
C LYS A 99 -7.16 -4.23 8.33
N GLY A 100 -5.99 -3.81 7.89
CA GLY A 100 -5.25 -4.45 6.82
C GLY A 100 -4.72 -5.84 7.16
N THR A 101 -4.38 -6.58 6.12
CA THR A 101 -3.89 -7.96 6.18
C THR A 101 -2.38 -8.00 6.33
N SER A 102 -1.87 -9.21 6.54
CA SER A 102 -0.44 -9.43 6.67
C SER A 102 0.18 -9.75 5.32
N LEU A 103 1.45 -9.41 5.13
CA LEU A 103 2.25 -9.88 4.02
C LEU A 103 2.70 -11.33 4.30
N TRP A 104 2.49 -12.19 3.32
CA TRP A 104 2.89 -13.60 3.36
C TRP A 104 4.00 -13.88 2.36
N PHE A 105 4.92 -14.74 2.75
CA PHE A 105 6.01 -15.22 1.92
C PHE A 105 6.33 -16.66 2.34
N GLN A 106 6.47 -17.58 1.38
CA GLN A 106 6.69 -19.02 1.66
C GLN A 106 5.64 -19.63 2.61
N GLY A 107 4.37 -19.24 2.47
CA GLY A 107 3.29 -19.66 3.36
C GLY A 107 3.38 -19.13 4.80
N ARG A 108 4.39 -18.31 5.12
CA ARG A 108 4.63 -17.73 6.46
C ARG A 108 4.29 -16.25 6.48
N ARG A 109 3.81 -15.79 7.63
CA ARG A 109 3.55 -14.37 7.85
C ARG A 109 4.88 -13.69 8.11
N VAL A 110 5.37 -12.92 7.15
CA VAL A 110 6.64 -12.18 7.31
C VAL A 110 6.43 -10.82 7.97
N HIS A 111 5.28 -10.19 7.74
CA HIS A 111 5.00 -8.89 8.31
C HIS A 111 3.50 -8.57 8.41
N ARG A 112 3.11 -7.71 9.34
CA ARG A 112 1.74 -7.18 9.41
C ARG A 112 1.79 -5.65 9.36
N PRO A 113 1.69 -5.04 8.17
CA PRO A 113 1.67 -3.59 8.07
C PRO A 113 0.44 -3.00 8.79
N ARG A 114 0.60 -1.80 9.36
CA ARG A 114 -0.47 -1.07 10.04
C ARG A 114 -1.18 -0.13 9.08
N TYR A 115 -2.24 -0.63 8.45
CA TYR A 115 -3.05 0.14 7.52
C TYR A 115 -4.53 -0.25 7.64
N LEU A 116 -5.40 0.58 7.06
CA LEU A 116 -6.81 0.25 6.87
C LEU A 116 -7.06 -0.24 5.45
N VAL A 117 -8.11 -1.03 5.28
CA VAL A 117 -8.64 -1.40 3.96
C VAL A 117 -10.08 -0.92 3.88
N PHE A 118 -10.40 -0.15 2.84
CA PHE A 118 -11.74 0.26 2.48
C PHE A 118 -12.35 -0.78 1.54
N HIS A 119 -13.59 -1.18 1.84
CA HIS A 119 -14.28 -2.27 1.15
C HIS A 119 -15.32 -1.68 0.21
N PRO A 120 -15.21 -1.96 -1.10
CA PRO A 120 -16.20 -1.47 -2.05
C PRO A 120 -17.58 -2.03 -1.74
N ARG A 121 -18.62 -1.35 -2.22
CA ARG A 121 -19.98 -1.86 -2.13
C ARG A 121 -20.13 -3.10 -3.01
N LYS A 122 -20.88 -4.09 -2.53
CA LYS A 122 -21.14 -5.30 -3.32
C LYS A 122 -22.05 -5.04 -4.53
N GLU A 123 -22.88 -4.00 -4.44
CA GLU A 123 -23.84 -3.61 -5.48
C GLU A 123 -23.17 -2.95 -6.70
N SER A 124 -21.89 -2.54 -6.60
CA SER A 124 -21.14 -1.94 -7.71
C SER A 124 -20.42 -2.95 -8.61
N PHE A 125 -20.59 -4.26 -8.38
CA PHE A 125 -20.05 -5.33 -9.26
C PHE A 125 -21.05 -5.73 -10.38
N GLY A 126 -21.89 -4.79 -10.81
CA GLY A 126 -22.86 -5.00 -11.88
C GLY A 126 -22.21 -4.91 -13.26
N HIS A 127 -22.08 -6.07 -13.91
CA HIS A 127 -22.02 -6.37 -15.35
C HIS A 127 -21.09 -5.64 -16.33
N ASP A 128 -20.28 -4.65 -15.90
CA ASP A 128 -19.20 -4.10 -16.74
C ASP A 128 -17.90 -3.99 -15.91
N ASP A 129 -16.99 -4.94 -16.15
CA ASP A 129 -15.90 -5.37 -15.27
C ASP A 129 -14.76 -4.34 -15.04
N SER A 130 -14.84 -3.13 -15.61
CA SER A 130 -13.75 -2.14 -15.54
C SER A 130 -13.93 -1.01 -14.53
N THR A 131 -15.14 -0.84 -13.95
CA THR A 131 -15.50 0.41 -13.24
C THR A 131 -15.85 0.19 -11.76
N SER A 132 -15.87 -1.06 -11.29
CA SER A 132 -16.13 -1.36 -9.89
C SER A 132 -14.95 -0.93 -9.03
N PRO A 133 -15.18 -0.18 -7.92
CA PRO A 133 -14.10 0.23 -7.04
C PRO A 133 -13.38 -0.98 -6.46
N SER A 134 -12.05 -1.02 -6.59
CA SER A 134 -11.22 -2.03 -5.94
C SER A 134 -11.06 -1.74 -4.44
N PHE A 135 -10.53 -2.70 -3.68
CA PHE A 135 -10.10 -2.45 -2.31
C PHE A 135 -9.02 -1.36 -2.29
N VAL A 136 -9.16 -0.38 -1.39
CA VAL A 136 -8.19 0.71 -1.22
C VAL A 136 -7.58 0.68 0.17
N GLY A 137 -6.26 0.68 0.25
CA GLY A 137 -5.54 0.79 1.51
C GLY A 137 -5.42 2.24 1.99
N TYR A 138 -5.26 2.43 3.30
CA TYR A 138 -4.86 3.72 3.87
C TYR A 138 -3.83 3.57 4.98
N VAL A 139 -2.74 4.34 4.90
CA VAL A 139 -1.71 4.43 5.92
C VAL A 139 -1.35 5.88 6.21
N HIS A 140 -1.06 6.16 7.48
CA HIS A 140 -0.46 7.42 7.89
C HIS A 140 1.04 7.22 8.11
N TYR A 141 1.89 7.96 7.38
CA TYR A 141 3.33 7.68 7.31
C TYR A 141 4.05 7.75 8.67
N THR A 142 3.63 8.63 9.58
CA THR A 142 4.25 8.67 10.93
C THR A 142 4.09 7.35 11.70
N ASN A 143 3.10 6.52 11.36
CA ASN A 143 2.98 5.17 11.92
C ASN A 143 4.12 4.26 11.43
N VAL A 144 4.56 4.43 10.17
CA VAL A 144 5.72 3.71 9.59
C VAL A 144 6.98 4.07 10.35
N VAL A 145 7.26 5.37 10.53
CA VAL A 145 8.41 5.84 11.30
C VAL A 145 8.35 5.33 12.75
N GLY A 146 7.16 5.37 13.36
CA GLY A 146 6.95 4.82 14.70
C GLY A 146 7.15 3.30 14.77
N ASP A 147 6.79 2.56 13.72
CA ASP A 147 7.01 1.11 13.62
C ASP A 147 8.49 0.77 13.48
N ARG A 148 9.25 1.51 12.66
CA ARG A 148 10.71 1.38 12.59
C ARG A 148 11.37 1.66 13.93
N ARG A 149 10.98 2.74 14.61
CA ARG A 149 11.51 3.07 15.93
C ARG A 149 11.25 1.96 16.94
N ARG A 150 10.03 1.42 17.00
CA ARG A 150 9.69 0.28 17.88
C ARG A 150 10.47 -0.98 17.54
N GLN A 151 10.77 -1.23 16.27
CA GLN A 151 11.53 -2.40 15.85
C GLN A 151 12.97 -2.38 16.40
N PHE A 152 13.56 -1.20 16.53
CA PHE A 152 14.92 -1.02 17.00
C PHE A 152 15.00 -0.54 18.46
N GLU A 153 13.88 -0.47 19.16
CA GLU A 153 13.80 0.03 20.52
C GLU A 153 14.70 -0.81 21.44
N PRO A 154 15.70 -0.21 22.10
CA PRO A 154 16.61 -0.96 22.95
C PRO A 154 15.88 -1.48 24.18
N CYS A 155 16.30 -2.65 24.66
CA CYS A 155 15.89 -3.08 25.99
C CYS A 155 16.42 -2.09 27.03
N LEU A 156 15.60 -1.77 28.02
CA LEU A 156 16.03 -1.02 29.19
C LEU A 156 17.15 -1.79 29.91
N GLY A 157 18.09 -1.05 30.48
CA GLY A 157 19.16 -1.62 31.28
C GLY A 157 18.65 -2.22 32.61
N PRO A 158 19.52 -2.88 33.38
CA PRO A 158 19.18 -3.35 34.72
C PRO A 158 18.56 -2.22 35.57
N ARG A 159 17.48 -2.53 36.28
CA ARG A 159 16.68 -1.57 37.09
C ARG A 159 15.95 -0.49 36.28
N GLY A 160 15.78 -0.68 34.97
CA GLY A 160 15.05 0.28 34.13
C GLY A 160 15.86 1.52 33.75
N ILE A 161 17.19 1.47 33.91
CA ILE A 161 18.09 2.57 33.53
C ILE A 161 18.11 2.69 32.00
N ASP A 162 18.10 3.94 31.51
CA ASP A 162 18.14 4.25 30.09
C ASP A 162 19.43 3.72 29.43
N ASN A 163 19.25 2.99 28.33
CA ASN A 163 20.33 2.47 27.51
C ASN A 163 20.65 3.46 26.40
N GLU A 164 21.36 4.54 26.74
CA GLU A 164 21.71 5.62 25.81
C GLU A 164 22.47 5.10 24.56
N PRO A 165 23.48 4.22 24.67
CA PRO A 165 24.13 3.66 23.48
C PRO A 165 23.17 2.88 22.57
N GLY A 166 22.25 2.12 23.18
CA GLY A 166 21.20 1.40 22.47
C GLY A 166 20.23 2.35 21.76
N TRP A 167 19.92 3.49 22.39
CA TRP A 167 19.07 4.52 21.79
C TRP A 167 19.74 5.17 20.58
N GLN A 168 21.01 5.53 20.70
CA GLN A 168 21.79 6.08 19.58
C GLN A 168 21.89 5.08 18.41
N LEU A 169 22.04 3.79 18.69
CA LEU A 169 22.03 2.75 17.66
C LEU A 169 20.64 2.62 17.01
N CYS A 170 19.56 2.71 17.79
CA CYS A 170 18.19 2.74 17.29
C CYS A 170 17.99 3.90 16.30
N LEU A 171 18.36 5.12 16.70
CA LEU A 171 18.25 6.31 15.85
C LEU A 171 19.04 6.15 14.55
N LYS A 172 20.27 5.63 14.61
CA LYS A 172 21.07 5.35 13.41
C LYS A 172 20.38 4.36 12.48
N ARG A 173 19.78 3.28 12.99
CA ARG A 173 19.06 2.29 12.18
C ARG A 173 17.77 2.84 11.57
N VAL A 174 17.01 3.64 12.31
CA VAL A 174 15.83 4.34 11.78
C VAL A 174 16.24 5.29 10.65
N ALA A 175 17.32 6.05 10.82
CA ALA A 175 17.84 6.95 9.77
C ALA A 175 18.33 6.19 8.53
N GLN A 176 18.94 5.01 8.69
CA GLN A 176 19.40 4.17 7.58
C GLN A 176 18.25 3.55 6.77
N THR A 177 17.10 3.32 7.40
CA THR A 177 15.94 2.63 6.79
C THR A 177 14.84 3.59 6.36
N THR A 178 14.90 4.85 6.80
CA THR A 178 13.96 5.90 6.39
C THR A 178 14.58 6.65 5.21
N PRO A 179 13.88 6.76 4.07
CA PRO A 179 14.39 7.51 2.94
C PRO A 179 14.48 9.01 3.26
N LYS A 180 15.29 9.73 2.48
CA LYS A 180 15.37 11.21 2.57
C LYS A 180 14.05 11.85 2.19
N ASP A 181 13.47 11.41 1.08
CA ASP A 181 12.10 11.72 0.69
C ASP A 181 11.19 10.60 1.16
N TRP A 182 10.25 10.92 2.05
CA TRP A 182 9.30 9.95 2.60
C TRP A 182 8.35 9.39 1.53
N THR A 183 8.17 10.09 0.42
CA THR A 183 7.30 9.66 -0.68
C THR A 183 7.92 8.55 -1.52
N ASP A 184 9.22 8.32 -1.39
CA ASP A 184 9.95 7.22 -2.04
C ASP A 184 10.13 6.01 -1.10
N ASP A 185 9.34 5.91 -0.02
CA ASP A 185 9.52 4.86 0.98
C ASP A 185 9.20 3.46 0.43
N PRO A 186 10.20 2.57 0.33
CA PRO A 186 10.03 1.21 -0.17
C PRO A 186 9.01 0.38 0.62
N TYR A 187 8.75 0.75 1.86
CA TYR A 187 7.76 0.07 2.69
C TYR A 187 6.33 0.21 2.14
N PHE A 188 6.06 1.15 1.24
CA PHE A 188 4.78 1.18 0.51
C PHE A 188 4.57 -0.05 -0.37
N MET A 189 5.64 -0.63 -0.94
CA MET A 189 5.56 -1.90 -1.67
C MET A 189 4.99 -3.02 -0.78
N CYS A 190 5.37 -3.07 0.50
CA CYS A 190 4.86 -4.07 1.44
C CYS A 190 3.34 -3.97 1.62
N HIS A 191 2.79 -2.74 1.64
CA HIS A 191 1.35 -2.53 1.76
C HIS A 191 0.62 -2.94 0.48
N LEU A 192 1.16 -2.58 -0.67
CA LEU A 192 0.62 -2.93 -1.99
C LEU A 192 0.60 -4.45 -2.19
N LEU A 193 1.69 -5.15 -1.86
CA LEU A 193 1.72 -6.62 -1.91
C LEU A 193 0.72 -7.27 -0.94
N ALA A 194 0.60 -6.76 0.29
CA ALA A 194 -0.37 -7.28 1.25
C ALA A 194 -1.83 -7.05 0.79
N LEU A 195 -2.09 -5.94 0.10
CA LEU A 195 -3.38 -5.65 -0.54
C LEU A 195 -3.66 -6.60 -1.70
N ALA A 196 -2.69 -6.85 -2.59
CA ALA A 196 -2.87 -7.78 -3.70
C ALA A 196 -3.14 -9.21 -3.22
N GLN A 197 -2.40 -9.69 -2.22
CA GLN A 197 -2.67 -10.99 -1.59
C GLN A 197 -4.07 -11.04 -0.95
N TYR A 198 -4.57 -9.91 -0.44
CA TYR A 198 -5.92 -9.83 0.09
C TYR A 198 -6.99 -9.84 -1.00
N GLN A 199 -6.74 -9.12 -2.10
CA GLN A 199 -7.58 -9.13 -3.28
C GLN A 199 -7.69 -10.54 -3.86
N GLU A 200 -6.58 -11.25 -4.01
CA GLU A 200 -6.55 -12.65 -4.46
C GLU A 200 -7.38 -13.60 -3.57
N ASP A 201 -7.35 -13.41 -2.25
CA ASP A 201 -8.14 -14.22 -1.31
C ASP A 201 -9.65 -13.89 -1.33
N LYS A 202 -10.02 -12.65 -1.66
CA LYS A 202 -11.41 -12.16 -1.54
C LYS A 202 -12.17 -12.03 -2.84
N LEU A 203 -11.46 -11.68 -3.91
CA LEU A 203 -12.01 -11.57 -5.24
C LEU A 203 -11.98 -12.97 -5.83
N ALA A 204 -13.13 -13.64 -5.84
CA ALA A 204 -13.33 -14.91 -6.55
C ALA A 204 -13.38 -14.69 -8.07
N LEU A 205 -12.42 -13.92 -8.60
CA LEU A 205 -12.31 -13.64 -10.02
C LEU A 205 -11.88 -14.92 -10.74
N SER A 206 -12.48 -15.17 -11.91
CA SER A 206 -12.05 -16.25 -12.78
C SER A 206 -10.74 -15.85 -13.43
N GLU A 207 -9.63 -16.42 -12.96
CA GLU A 207 -8.29 -16.30 -13.56
C GLU A 207 -7.78 -14.87 -13.84
N PRO A 208 -7.77 -13.96 -12.85
CA PRO A 208 -7.14 -12.65 -13.06
C PRO A 208 -5.64 -12.83 -13.32
N THR A 209 -5.11 -12.14 -14.31
CA THR A 209 -3.65 -12.07 -14.57
C THR A 209 -2.96 -11.06 -13.64
N THR A 210 -3.69 -10.03 -13.19
CA THR A 210 -3.17 -8.93 -12.37
C THR A 210 -4.17 -8.44 -11.34
N TYR A 211 -3.65 -7.96 -10.21
CA TYR A 211 -4.38 -7.27 -9.16
C TYR A 211 -3.87 -5.84 -8.99
N THR A 212 -4.73 -4.86 -9.24
CA THR A 212 -4.39 -3.45 -9.01
C THR A 212 -4.58 -3.10 -7.54
N SER A 213 -3.46 -2.86 -6.85
CA SER A 213 -3.45 -2.40 -5.47
C SER A 213 -3.34 -0.89 -5.39
N ARG A 214 -4.23 -0.25 -4.62
CA ARG A 214 -4.27 1.20 -4.39
C ARG A 214 -4.06 1.51 -2.91
N LEU A 215 -3.20 2.46 -2.60
CA LEU A 215 -2.85 2.86 -1.23
C LEU A 215 -2.86 4.40 -1.10
N LEU A 216 -3.77 4.90 -0.26
CA LEU A 216 -3.77 6.30 0.17
C LEU A 216 -2.77 6.51 1.31
N VAL A 217 -1.96 7.55 1.19
CA VAL A 217 -0.95 7.90 2.19
C VAL A 217 -1.07 9.36 2.60
N THR A 218 -1.10 9.59 3.90
CA THR A 218 -1.05 10.93 4.51
C THR A 218 0.17 11.06 5.41
N HIS A 219 0.72 12.26 5.52
CA HIS A 219 1.81 12.60 6.43
C HIS A 219 1.39 13.70 7.40
N ALA A 220 2.01 13.79 8.58
CA ALA A 220 1.64 14.76 9.63
C ALA A 220 1.87 16.21 9.19
N HIS A 221 2.95 16.44 8.46
CA HIS A 221 3.38 17.76 7.99
C HIS A 221 3.02 18.02 6.51
N GLU A 222 2.41 17.04 5.84
CA GLU A 222 1.89 17.23 4.48
C GLU A 222 0.48 17.79 4.57
N GLN A 223 0.31 19.00 4.04
CA GLN A 223 -0.94 19.76 4.10
C GLN A 223 -1.48 20.12 2.73
N GLU A 224 -0.71 19.90 1.66
CA GLU A 224 -1.11 20.24 0.30
C GLU A 224 -1.73 19.04 -0.41
N TYR A 225 -1.18 17.84 -0.20
CA TYR A 225 -1.60 16.64 -0.94
C TYR A 225 -1.92 15.44 -0.05
N ILE A 226 -2.91 14.64 -0.49
CA ILE A 226 -2.92 13.21 -0.17
C ILE A 226 -2.26 12.47 -1.33
N PHE A 227 -1.46 11.45 -1.01
CA PHE A 227 -0.77 10.67 -2.02
C PHE A 227 -1.54 9.38 -2.32
N LEU A 228 -1.72 9.07 -3.59
CA LEU A 228 -2.23 7.78 -4.05
C LEU A 228 -1.08 7.00 -4.69
N TYR A 229 -0.79 5.83 -4.13
CA TYR A 229 0.14 4.87 -4.70
C TYR A 229 -0.63 3.73 -5.35
N GLU A 230 -0.23 3.34 -6.54
CA GLU A 230 -0.88 2.29 -7.30
C GLU A 230 0.16 1.35 -7.92
N ALA A 231 -0.12 0.05 -7.90
CA ALA A 231 0.72 -0.96 -8.52
C ALA A 231 -0.14 -2.10 -9.08
N ASP A 232 0.17 -2.53 -10.30
CA ASP A 232 -0.41 -3.72 -10.93
C ASP A 232 0.45 -4.94 -10.61
N ILE A 233 -0.05 -5.80 -9.72
CA ILE A 233 0.68 -6.96 -9.18
C ILE A 233 0.19 -8.23 -9.87
N SER A 234 1.08 -8.94 -10.57
CA SER A 234 0.72 -10.15 -11.30
C SER A 234 0.45 -11.35 -10.37
N THR A 235 -0.39 -12.28 -10.83
CA THR A 235 -0.55 -13.59 -10.17
C THR A 235 0.74 -14.37 -10.13
N GLU A 236 1.57 -14.29 -11.17
CA GLU A 236 2.91 -14.89 -11.19
C GLU A 236 3.76 -14.39 -10.02
N LEU A 237 3.76 -13.07 -9.74
CA LEU A 237 4.50 -12.52 -8.61
C LEU A 237 3.94 -13.02 -7.26
N LEU A 238 2.61 -13.05 -7.10
CA LEU A 238 1.99 -13.56 -5.87
C LEU A 238 2.28 -15.04 -5.64
N ASP A 239 2.20 -15.86 -6.69
CA ASP A 239 2.54 -17.27 -6.65
C ASP A 239 4.03 -17.47 -6.36
N GLY A 240 4.91 -16.64 -6.94
CA GLY A 240 6.34 -16.68 -6.66
C GLY A 240 6.69 -16.26 -5.23
N LEU A 241 5.97 -15.31 -4.64
CA LEU A 241 6.10 -14.98 -3.21
C LEU A 241 5.63 -16.14 -2.32
N TRP A 242 4.61 -16.88 -2.75
CA TRP A 242 4.09 -18.03 -2.03
C TRP A 242 5.00 -19.26 -2.15
N ASN A 243 5.52 -19.54 -3.35
CA ASN A 243 6.38 -20.67 -3.68
C ASN A 243 7.64 -20.22 -4.45
N PRO A 244 8.63 -19.57 -3.81
CA PRO A 244 9.82 -19.06 -4.49
C PRO A 244 10.69 -20.14 -5.12
N LYS A 245 10.57 -21.40 -4.68
CA LYS A 245 11.32 -22.53 -5.25
C LYS A 245 10.88 -22.86 -6.66
N ASP A 246 9.62 -22.60 -6.97
CA ASP A 246 8.99 -22.91 -8.26
C ASP A 246 9.07 -21.71 -9.22
N ALA A 247 9.48 -20.53 -8.73
CA ALA A 247 9.70 -19.32 -9.50
C ALA A 247 11.06 -19.35 -10.23
N THR A 248 11.16 -20.20 -11.25
CA THR A 248 12.35 -20.36 -12.08
C THR A 248 12.43 -19.36 -13.24
N SER A 249 11.35 -18.65 -13.55
CA SER A 249 11.35 -17.52 -14.47
C SER A 249 11.80 -16.22 -13.75
N PRO A 250 12.39 -15.27 -14.48
CA PRO A 250 12.52 -13.91 -13.98
C PRO A 250 11.13 -13.30 -13.81
N MET A 251 10.84 -12.83 -12.60
CA MET A 251 9.55 -12.21 -12.29
C MET A 251 9.64 -10.71 -12.43
N LYS A 252 8.66 -10.11 -13.13
CA LYS A 252 8.54 -8.66 -13.22
C LYS A 252 7.89 -8.11 -11.95
N TRP A 253 8.65 -7.34 -11.18
CA TRP A 253 8.09 -6.56 -10.07
C TRP A 253 7.39 -5.30 -10.58
N PRO A 254 6.37 -4.81 -9.85
CA PRO A 254 5.55 -3.72 -10.34
C PRO A 254 6.29 -2.39 -10.26
N THR A 255 6.02 -1.52 -11.22
CA THR A 255 6.23 -0.09 -11.06
C THR A 255 5.16 0.46 -10.12
N ILE A 256 5.54 1.29 -9.17
CA ILE A 256 4.62 1.97 -8.26
C ILE A 256 4.33 3.36 -8.81
N ARG A 257 3.12 3.56 -9.35
CA ARG A 257 2.64 4.88 -9.73
C ARG A 257 2.34 5.69 -8.47
N ARG A 258 2.78 6.94 -8.44
CA ARG A 258 2.53 7.89 -7.36
C ARG A 258 1.82 9.12 -7.92
N GLU A 259 0.75 9.50 -7.24
CA GLU A 259 -0.06 10.66 -7.59
C GLU A 259 -0.27 11.56 -6.40
N LYS A 260 -0.31 12.86 -6.67
CA LYS A 260 -0.59 13.90 -5.70
C LYS A 260 -2.00 14.42 -5.93
N ILE A 261 -2.88 14.23 -4.97
CA ILE A 261 -4.25 14.74 -5.01
C ILE A 261 -4.32 15.96 -4.08
N PRO A 262 -4.51 17.18 -4.62
CA PRO A 262 -4.53 18.38 -3.80
C PRO A 262 -5.72 18.36 -2.83
N TYR A 263 -5.53 18.73 -1.56
CA TYR A 263 -6.65 18.87 -0.62
C TYR A 263 -7.58 20.03 -0.99
N GLU A 264 -7.01 21.14 -1.43
CA GLU A 264 -7.78 22.31 -1.85
C GLU A 264 -8.24 22.18 -3.31
N PRO A 265 -9.46 22.64 -3.63
CA PRO A 265 -10.49 23.17 -2.73
C PRO A 265 -11.13 22.07 -1.84
N TYR A 266 -11.32 22.35 -0.55
CA TYR A 266 -11.81 21.36 0.42
C TYR A 266 -13.25 20.90 0.16
N ASN A 267 -14.10 21.77 -0.40
CA ASN A 267 -15.50 21.47 -0.72
C ASN A 267 -15.63 20.42 -1.85
N THR A 268 -14.71 20.40 -2.81
CA THR A 268 -14.70 19.44 -3.93
C THR A 268 -13.73 18.27 -3.72
N PHE A 269 -12.95 18.28 -2.63
CA PHE A 269 -11.96 17.24 -2.36
C PHE A 269 -12.54 15.82 -2.41
N SER A 270 -13.72 15.60 -1.80
CA SER A 270 -14.31 14.27 -1.76
C SER A 270 -14.67 13.73 -3.14
N SER A 271 -15.20 14.56 -4.05
CA SER A 271 -15.54 14.11 -5.40
C SER A 271 -14.28 13.89 -6.24
N ARG A 272 -13.28 14.76 -6.13
CA ARG A 272 -11.98 14.59 -6.80
C ARG A 272 -11.28 13.30 -6.35
N LEU A 273 -11.22 13.05 -5.03
CA LEU A 273 -10.63 11.83 -4.49
C LEU A 273 -11.35 10.57 -5.01
N VAL A 274 -12.69 10.58 -5.05
CA VAL A 274 -13.46 9.44 -5.56
C VAL A 274 -13.24 9.24 -7.06
N ALA A 275 -13.19 10.32 -7.85
CA ALA A 275 -12.92 10.26 -9.29
C ALA A 275 -11.56 9.60 -9.56
N GLU A 276 -10.51 9.98 -8.83
CA GLU A 276 -9.18 9.38 -8.96
C GLU A 276 -9.16 7.90 -8.58
N LEU A 277 -9.94 7.51 -7.56
CA LEU A 277 -10.04 6.12 -7.13
C LEU A 277 -10.88 5.24 -8.08
N ILE A 278 -11.62 5.80 -9.03
CA ILE A 278 -12.44 5.07 -10.02
C ILE A 278 -11.79 5.10 -11.41
N ALA A 279 -11.02 6.13 -11.74
CA ALA A 279 -10.42 6.32 -13.05
C ALA A 279 -9.77 5.03 -13.59
N PRO A 280 -10.21 4.53 -14.76
CA PRO A 280 -9.51 3.48 -15.49
C PRO A 280 -8.16 4.01 -15.93
N ARG A 281 -7.06 3.44 -15.42
CA ARG A 281 -5.72 3.90 -15.79
C ARG A 281 -5.13 2.94 -16.80
N HIS A 282 -4.99 3.43 -18.03
CA HIS A 282 -4.39 2.70 -19.14
C HIS A 282 -2.96 2.30 -18.80
N SER A 283 -2.65 1.02 -19.01
CA SER A 283 -1.29 0.49 -18.97
C SER A 283 -0.39 1.28 -19.93
N PRO A 284 0.91 1.42 -19.62
CA PRO A 284 1.84 2.02 -20.57
C PRO A 284 1.83 1.23 -21.88
N SER A 285 1.67 1.96 -22.98
CA SER A 285 1.80 1.51 -24.36
C SER A 285 3.01 0.57 -24.53
N HIS A 286 2.73 -0.73 -24.67
CA HIS A 286 3.68 -1.66 -25.25
C HIS A 286 3.46 -1.64 -26.76
N SER A 287 4.42 -1.10 -27.49
CA SER A 287 4.50 -1.23 -28.95
C SER A 287 4.50 -2.72 -29.31
N PRO A 288 3.70 -3.18 -30.28
CA PRO A 288 3.66 -4.59 -30.65
C PRO A 288 4.89 -4.93 -31.48
N ILE A 289 5.86 -5.62 -30.86
CA ILE A 289 6.84 -6.39 -31.63
C ILE A 289 6.18 -7.72 -31.97
N THR A 290 5.86 -7.86 -33.25
CA THR A 290 5.40 -9.07 -33.90
C THR A 290 6.50 -10.13 -33.83
N SER A 291 6.21 -11.31 -33.29
CA SER A 291 6.58 -12.58 -33.96
C SER A 291 6.03 -13.80 -33.21
N SER A 292 5.45 -14.66 -34.05
CA SER A 292 4.89 -15.99 -33.84
C SER A 292 5.69 -16.93 -32.93
N SER A 293 5.00 -17.65 -32.04
CA SER A 293 4.61 -19.06 -32.26
C SER A 293 4.06 -19.68 -30.96
N SER A 294 2.84 -20.23 -31.06
CA SER A 294 2.29 -21.21 -30.13
C SER A 294 2.99 -22.56 -30.36
N PRO A 295 3.15 -23.45 -29.34
CA PRO A 295 1.97 -24.18 -28.81
C PRO A 295 2.00 -24.60 -27.33
N SER A 296 0.82 -25.13 -26.93
CA SER A 296 0.50 -26.00 -25.80
C SER A 296 -0.05 -25.35 -24.53
N SER A 297 -1.38 -25.43 -24.44
CA SER A 297 -2.20 -25.19 -23.26
C SER A 297 -1.90 -26.25 -22.18
N VAL A 298 -1.19 -25.86 -21.13
CA VAL A 298 -1.15 -26.62 -19.88
C VAL A 298 -2.29 -26.11 -19.00
N ILE A 299 -3.30 -26.95 -18.83
CA ILE A 299 -4.38 -26.76 -17.87
C ILE A 299 -3.76 -26.66 -16.47
N ARG A 300 -3.63 -25.44 -15.93
CA ARG A 300 -3.25 -25.23 -14.53
C ARG A 300 -4.50 -25.38 -13.68
N HIS A 301 -4.58 -26.46 -12.93
CA HIS A 301 -5.60 -26.65 -11.90
C HIS A 301 -5.56 -25.50 -10.89
N GLY A 302 -6.63 -24.69 -10.88
CA GLY A 302 -6.87 -23.66 -9.89
C GLY A 302 -6.91 -24.26 -8.47
N ARG A 303 -5.79 -24.19 -7.77
CA ARG A 303 -5.77 -24.42 -6.32
C ARG A 303 -6.24 -23.15 -5.63
N LYS A 304 -7.51 -23.10 -5.25
CA LYS A 304 -7.98 -22.21 -4.18
C LYS A 304 -7.07 -22.44 -2.96
N ARG A 305 -6.32 -21.41 -2.57
CA ARG A 305 -5.47 -21.48 -1.36
C ARG A 305 -6.40 -21.74 -0.17
N LEU A 306 -6.03 -22.73 0.65
CA LEU A 306 -6.88 -23.22 1.75
C LEU A 306 -7.24 -22.08 2.71
N TYR A 307 -8.54 -21.96 2.97
CA TYR A 307 -9.18 -21.00 3.87
C TYR A 307 -8.42 -20.87 5.21
N ARG A 308 -8.06 -19.64 5.58
CA ARG A 308 -7.28 -19.33 6.80
C ARG A 308 -8.20 -18.89 7.94
N GLU A 309 -8.24 -19.69 9.00
CA GLU A 309 -8.88 -19.35 10.27
C GLU A 309 -8.04 -18.31 11.04
N GLU A 310 -8.57 -17.10 11.24
CA GLU A 310 -8.00 -16.14 12.18
C GLU A 310 -8.24 -16.65 13.61
N ARG A 311 -7.22 -17.27 14.22
CA ARG A 311 -7.22 -17.51 15.67
C ARG A 311 -7.32 -16.16 16.41
N ARG A 312 -8.54 -15.78 16.78
CA ARG A 312 -8.82 -14.77 17.81
C ARG A 312 -8.13 -15.23 19.10
N GLY A 313 -7.01 -14.58 19.44
CA GLY A 313 -6.40 -14.72 20.76
C GLY A 313 -7.38 -14.26 21.83
N LYS A 314 -7.91 -15.21 22.60
CA LYS A 314 -8.67 -14.94 23.83
C LYS A 314 -7.75 -14.20 24.80
N SER A 315 -8.18 -13.01 25.21
CA SER A 315 -7.51 -12.20 26.23
C SER A 315 -7.45 -13.00 27.53
N LYS A 316 -6.24 -13.33 28.02
CA LYS A 316 -6.06 -13.92 29.36
C LYS A 316 -6.26 -12.81 30.38
N ILE A 317 -7.37 -12.87 31.10
CA ILE A 317 -7.63 -12.11 32.32
C ILE A 317 -6.53 -12.48 33.33
N ARG A 318 -5.70 -11.50 33.72
CA ARG A 318 -4.81 -11.61 34.87
C ARG A 318 -5.67 -11.54 36.14
N ARG A 319 -5.63 -12.60 36.95
CA ARG A 319 -6.13 -12.59 38.33
C ARG A 319 -5.27 -11.64 39.17
N LEU A 320 -5.91 -10.73 39.88
CA LEU A 320 -5.34 -10.03 41.04
C LEU A 320 -5.36 -11.02 42.23
N SER A 321 -4.22 -11.24 42.85
CA SER A 321 -4.15 -11.84 44.19
C SER A 321 -4.22 -10.73 45.24
N LYS A 322 -5.01 -10.99 46.29
CA LYS A 322 -5.10 -10.21 47.52
C LYS A 322 -3.77 -10.17 48.27
#